data_AF-A0A9P0CIS3-F1
#
_entry.id   AF-A0A9P0CIS3-F1
#
_cell.length_a   1.000
_cell.length_b   1.000
_cell.length_c   1.000
_cell.angle_alpha   90.00
_cell.angle_beta   90.00
_cell.angle_gamma   90.00
#
_symmetry.space_group_name_H-M   'P 1'
#
loop_
_entity.id
_entity.type
_entity.pdbx_description
1 polymer ?
#
loop_
_entity_poly.entity_id
_entity_poly.type
_entity_poly.pdbx_seq_one_letter_code
_entity_poly.pdbx_strand_id
1 'polypeptide(L)'
;MSNAASANSHVRVFFGNLQDIPGFFNNSPQRVEVLNNIVKKRIPLSATTRWNFNIRTINVVYENRASLIECMHEIEEQFANNTVCSAAASIRRTLNDPIFNFWLTFFHHVMPHVDILFNQLQQR
;
A
#
# COMPACT_ATOMS: atom_id res chain seq x y z
N MET A 1 -6.04 -13.17 3.45
CA MET A 1 -5.41 -13.36 2.13
C MET A 1 -4.14 -14.23 2.17
N SER A 2 -3.51 -14.47 3.33
CA SER A 2 -2.28 -15.27 3.43
C SER A 2 -2.39 -16.68 2.84
N ASN A 3 -3.53 -17.37 3.02
CA ASN A 3 -3.73 -18.74 2.53
C ASN A 3 -4.04 -18.86 1.03
N ALA A 4 -4.58 -17.81 0.39
CA ALA A 4 -4.84 -17.80 -1.06
C ALA A 4 -3.63 -17.27 -1.84
N ALA A 5 -2.90 -16.31 -1.26
CA ALA A 5 -1.66 -15.79 -1.80
C ALA A 5 -0.47 -16.76 -1.64
N SER A 6 -0.54 -17.75 -0.75
CA SER A 6 0.55 -18.72 -0.55
C SER A 6 0.80 -19.63 -1.75
N ALA A 7 -0.19 -19.80 -2.63
CA ALA A 7 -0.07 -20.55 -3.89
C ALA A 7 0.84 -19.84 -4.92
N ASN A 8 1.05 -18.53 -4.78
CA ASN A 8 1.95 -17.76 -5.63
C ASN A 8 2.86 -16.87 -4.77
N SER A 9 4.14 -17.24 -4.69
CA SER A 9 5.14 -16.54 -3.89
C SER A 9 5.20 -15.03 -4.19
N HIS A 10 5.05 -14.62 -5.46
CA HIS A 10 5.05 -13.22 -5.85
C HIS A 10 3.85 -12.45 -5.33
N VAL A 11 2.66 -13.07 -5.33
CA VAL A 11 1.45 -12.46 -4.77
C VAL A 11 1.58 -12.30 -3.25
N ARG A 12 2.17 -13.29 -2.56
CA ARG A 12 2.47 -13.18 -1.13
C ARG A 12 3.44 -12.03 -0.83
N VAL A 13 4.53 -11.92 -1.59
CA VAL A 13 5.51 -10.84 -1.45
C VAL A 13 4.86 -9.48 -1.74
N PHE A 14 4.08 -9.38 -2.81
CA PHE A 14 3.31 -8.18 -3.15
C PHE A 14 2.45 -7.69 -1.98
N PHE A 15 1.65 -8.58 -1.38
CA PHE A 15 0.80 -8.19 -0.25
C PHE A 15 1.60 -7.86 1.02
N GLY A 16 2.75 -8.48 1.25
CA GLY A 16 3.66 -8.05 2.33
C GLY A 16 4.12 -6.61 2.12
N ASN A 17 4.71 -6.35 0.95
CA ASN A 17 5.18 -5.03 0.55
C ASN A 17 4.08 -3.97 0.57
N LEU A 18 2.85 -4.33 0.20
CA LEU A 18 1.71 -3.42 0.23
C LEU A 18 1.33 -3.02 1.66
N GLN A 19 1.44 -3.93 2.63
CA GLN A 19 1.11 -3.65 4.03
C GLN A 19 2.17 -2.79 4.73
N ASP A 20 3.42 -2.85 4.28
CA ASP A 20 4.50 -2.02 4.82
C ASP A 20 4.22 -0.52 4.61
N ILE A 21 3.50 -0.14 3.54
CA ILE A 21 3.16 1.25 3.23
C ILE A 21 2.27 1.88 4.34
N PRO A 22 1.04 1.41 4.61
CA PRO A 22 0.23 1.97 5.70
C PRO A 22 0.88 1.73 7.07
N GLY A 23 1.58 0.60 7.25
CA GLY A 23 2.31 0.29 8.49
C GLY A 23 3.40 1.32 8.82
N PHE A 24 4.07 1.85 7.80
CA PHE A 24 5.07 2.91 7.95
C PHE A 24 4.46 4.19 8.54
N PHE A 25 3.24 4.56 8.18
CA PHE A 25 2.61 5.79 8.67
C PHE A 25 1.89 5.65 10.01
N ASN A 26 1.37 4.46 10.34
CA ASN A 26 0.51 4.22 11.51
C ASN A 26 1.07 4.74 12.86
N ASN A 27 2.39 4.75 13.04
CA ASN A 27 3.02 5.02 14.34
C ASN A 27 3.72 6.39 14.42
N SER A 28 3.45 7.33 13.50
CA SER A 28 4.13 8.64 13.53
C SER A 28 3.26 9.76 12.96
N PRO A 29 2.78 10.68 13.81
CA PRO A 29 2.04 11.86 13.38
C PRO A 29 2.83 12.72 12.38
N GLN A 30 4.14 12.87 12.57
CA GLN A 30 5.02 13.64 11.67
C GLN A 30 5.06 13.04 10.26
N ARG A 31 5.18 11.71 10.13
CA ARG A 31 5.16 11.05 8.81
C ARG A 31 3.79 11.15 8.15
N VAL A 32 2.72 11.10 8.94
CA VAL A 32 1.34 11.32 8.45
C VAL A 32 1.14 12.77 7.97
N GLU A 33 1.79 13.74 8.60
CA GLU A 33 1.76 15.14 8.17
C GLU A 33 2.41 15.32 6.79
N VAL A 34 3.61 14.78 6.58
CA VAL A 34 4.27 14.80 5.26
C VAL A 34 3.41 14.11 4.20
N LEU A 35 2.80 12.97 4.54
CA LEU A 35 1.86 12.26 3.68
C LEU A 35 0.67 13.15 3.29
N ASN A 36 0.04 13.82 4.25
CA ASN A 36 -1.11 14.68 4.00
C ASN A 36 -0.75 15.90 3.14
N ASN A 37 0.45 16.46 3.32
CA ASN A 37 0.92 17.62 2.57
C ASN A 37 1.15 17.30 1.08
N ILE A 38 1.73 16.12 0.79
CA ILE A 38 2.12 15.73 -0.58
C ILE A 38 0.99 15.00 -1.29
N VAL A 39 0.43 13.95 -0.68
CA VAL A 39 -0.57 13.08 -1.32
C VAL A 39 -1.96 13.71 -1.31
N LYS A 40 -2.27 14.60 -0.35
CA LYS A 40 -3.55 15.31 -0.20
C LYS A 40 -4.82 14.43 -0.14
N LYS A 41 -4.67 13.10 -0.17
CA LYS A 41 -5.71 12.08 0.04
C LYS A 41 -5.33 11.21 1.24
N ARG A 42 -6.31 10.81 2.05
CA ARG A 42 -6.10 9.90 3.19
C ARG A 42 -5.83 8.48 2.70
N ILE A 43 -4.67 7.92 3.05
CA ILE A 43 -4.48 6.46 3.02
C ILE A 43 -5.30 5.85 4.17
N PRO A 44 -6.15 4.84 3.91
CA PRO A 44 -6.82 4.14 4.98
C PRO A 44 -5.79 3.46 5.89
N LEU A 45 -5.79 3.81 7.17
CA LEU A 45 -4.95 3.21 8.21
C LEU A 45 -5.41 1.77 8.49
N SER A 46 -4.47 0.90 8.84
CA SER A 46 -4.62 -0.57 8.83
C SER A 46 -5.88 -1.10 9.52
N ALA A 47 -6.64 -1.96 8.84
CA ALA A 47 -7.58 -2.89 9.47
C ALA A 47 -7.17 -4.32 9.11
N THR A 48 -6.59 -5.03 10.07
CA THR A 48 -5.86 -6.30 9.95
C THR A 48 -6.67 -7.48 9.36
N THR A 49 -7.96 -7.32 9.08
CA THR A 49 -8.88 -8.46 8.87
C THR A 49 -9.93 -8.32 7.77
N ARG A 50 -9.94 -7.27 6.93
CA ARG A 50 -11.02 -7.08 5.96
C ARG A 50 -10.54 -7.09 4.52
N TRP A 51 -11.14 -7.93 3.69
CA TRP A 51 -11.02 -7.92 2.21
C TRP A 51 -11.04 -6.49 1.65
N ASN A 52 -12.02 -5.70 2.10
CA ASN A 52 -12.21 -4.29 1.75
C ASN A 52 -11.02 -3.38 2.10
N PHE A 53 -10.23 -3.72 3.12
CA PHE A 53 -9.02 -2.96 3.46
C PHE A 53 -7.98 -3.10 2.36
N ASN A 54 -7.75 -4.31 1.85
CA ASN A 54 -6.76 -4.53 0.81
C ASN A 54 -7.15 -3.85 -0.51
N ILE A 55 -8.43 -3.89 -0.88
CA ILE A 55 -8.94 -3.19 -2.08
C ILE A 55 -8.69 -1.68 -1.96
N ARG A 56 -9.06 -1.08 -0.82
CA ARG A 56 -8.87 0.36 -0.60
C ARG A 56 -7.40 0.74 -0.63
N THR A 57 -6.53 -0.03 0.03
CA THR A 57 -5.09 0.22 0.02
C THR A 57 -4.50 0.08 -1.38
N ILE A 58 -4.87 -0.96 -2.13
CA ILE A 58 -4.45 -1.13 -3.53
C ILE A 58 -4.83 0.09 -4.36
N ASN A 59 -6.10 0.51 -4.30
CA ASN A 59 -6.59 1.63 -5.09
C ASN A 59 -5.89 2.94 -4.74
N VAL A 60 -5.74 3.23 -3.45
CA VAL A 60 -5.05 4.46 -3.01
C VAL A 60 -3.57 4.45 -3.42
N VAL A 61 -2.88 3.31 -3.27
CA VAL A 61 -1.47 3.21 -3.67
C VAL A 61 -1.32 3.32 -5.18
N TYR A 62 -2.22 2.70 -5.96
CA TYR A 62 -2.23 2.82 -7.42
C TYR A 62 -2.48 4.25 -7.89
N GLU A 63 -3.54 4.90 -7.40
CA GLU A 63 -3.92 6.26 -7.80
C GLU A 63 -2.88 7.32 -7.41
N ASN A 64 -2.16 7.12 -6.31
CA ASN A 64 -1.26 8.13 -5.74
C ASN A 64 0.21 7.70 -5.80
N ARG A 65 0.56 6.71 -6.62
CA ARG A 65 1.90 6.12 -6.67
C ARG A 65 3.02 7.16 -6.81
N ALA A 66 2.86 8.11 -7.73
CA ALA A 66 3.85 9.15 -7.97
C ALA A 66 4.03 10.05 -6.73
N SER A 67 2.93 10.52 -6.14
CA SER A 67 2.96 11.33 -4.91
C SER A 67 3.50 10.55 -3.71
N LEU A 68 3.31 9.23 -3.66
CA LEU A 68 3.90 8.39 -2.61
C LEU A 68 5.41 8.25 -2.77
N ILE A 69 5.91 8.18 -4.01
CA ILE A 69 7.36 8.18 -4.29
C ILE A 69 7.97 9.51 -3.82
N GLU A 70 7.33 10.63 -4.16
CA GLU A 70 7.73 11.97 -3.70
C GLU A 70 7.67 12.08 -2.17
N CYS A 71 6.60 11.58 -1.55
CA CYS A 71 6.47 11.53 -0.10
C CYS A 71 7.60 10.76 0.59
N MET A 72 8.01 9.61 0.05
CA MET A 72 9.15 8.87 0.61
C MET A 72 10.46 9.65 0.45
N HIS A 73 10.65 10.32 -0.69
CA HIS A 73 11.82 11.16 -0.92
C HIS A 73 11.89 12.32 0.10
N GLU A 74 10.79 13.02 0.32
CA GLU A 74 10.71 14.10 1.31
C GLU A 74 11.01 13.59 2.73
N ILE A 75 10.52 12.41 3.09
CA ILE A 75 10.81 11.79 4.40
C ILE A 75 12.30 11.42 4.52
N GLU A 76 12.96 11.01 3.43
CA GLU A 76 14.41 10.76 3.42
C GLU A 76 15.20 12.05 3.68
N GLU A 77 14.74 13.20 3.18
CA GLU A 77 15.41 14.51 3.34
C GLU A 77 15.13 15.18 4.70
N GLN A 78 13.90 15.08 5.22
CA GLN A 78 13.49 15.78 6.44
C GLN A 78 13.91 15.08 7.73
N PHE A 79 14.04 13.75 7.73
CA PHE A 79 14.28 12.97 8.95
C PHE A 79 15.76 12.60 9.08
N ALA A 80 16.35 12.83 10.25
CA ALA A 80 17.73 12.42 10.54
C ALA A 80 17.86 10.96 11.03
N ASN A 81 16.74 10.24 11.18
CA ASN A 81 16.73 8.88 11.72
C ASN A 81 17.01 7.85 10.61
N ASN A 82 18.20 7.25 10.63
CA ASN A 82 18.63 6.24 9.66
C ASN A 82 17.66 5.07 9.48
N THR A 83 16.95 4.65 10.53
CA THR A 83 15.96 3.56 10.44
C THR A 83 14.72 4.03 9.67
N VAL A 84 14.28 5.28 9.87
CA VAL A 84 13.16 5.86 9.13
C VAL A 84 13.55 6.08 7.66
N CYS A 85 14.73 6.63 7.40
CA CYS A 85 15.21 6.88 6.03
C CYS A 85 15.40 5.57 5.26
N SER A 86 15.96 4.53 5.89
CA SER A 86 16.13 3.23 5.23
C SER A 86 14.79 2.55 4.91
N ALA A 87 13.80 2.66 5.81
CA ALA A 87 12.44 2.19 5.56
C ALA A 87 11.75 2.98 4.44
N ALA A 88 11.85 4.32 4.44
CA ALA A 88 11.31 5.18 3.37
C ALA A 88 11.95 4.84 2.01
N ALA A 89 13.27 4.71 1.96
CA ALA A 89 14.00 4.31 0.76
C ALA A 89 13.60 2.90 0.29
N SER A 90 13.35 1.97 1.20
CA SER A 90 12.84 0.62 0.86
C SER A 90 11.46 0.70 0.19
N ILE A 91 10.53 1.46 0.80
CA ILE A 91 9.19 1.67 0.24
C ILE A 91 9.28 2.37 -1.12
N ARG A 92 10.13 3.38 -1.27
CA ARG A 92 10.35 4.08 -2.55
C ARG A 92 10.88 3.13 -3.64
N ARG A 93 11.79 2.22 -3.31
CA ARG A 93 12.25 1.17 -4.24
C ARG A 93 11.11 0.23 -4.62
N THR A 94 10.33 -0.25 -3.65
CA THR A 94 9.14 -1.08 -3.87
C THR A 94 8.14 -0.40 -4.82
N LEU A 95 7.85 0.88 -4.62
CA LEU A 95 6.96 1.64 -5.50
C LEU A 95 7.52 1.74 -6.94
N ASN A 96 8.84 1.71 -7.11
CA ASN A 96 9.50 1.71 -8.43
C ASN A 96 9.73 0.31 -9.01
N ASP A 97 9.52 -0.75 -8.24
CA ASP A 97 9.75 -2.12 -8.69
C ASP A 97 8.71 -2.56 -9.74
N PRO A 98 9.16 -3.05 -10.92
CA PRO A 98 8.25 -3.41 -12.01
C PRO A 98 7.35 -4.60 -11.66
N ILE A 99 7.81 -5.55 -10.83
CA ILE A 99 7.01 -6.72 -10.43
C ILE A 99 5.90 -6.27 -9.47
N PHE A 100 6.23 -5.41 -8.50
CA PHE A 100 5.25 -4.79 -7.62
C PHE A 100 4.20 -4.01 -8.43
N ASN A 101 4.64 -3.18 -9.39
CA ASN A 101 3.74 -2.39 -10.22
C ASN A 101 2.84 -3.25 -11.12
N PHE A 102 3.35 -4.36 -11.63
CA PHE A 102 2.53 -5.34 -12.35
C PHE A 102 1.39 -5.87 -11.48
N TRP A 103 1.70 -6.37 -10.28
CA TRP A 103 0.69 -6.89 -9.36
C TRP A 103 -0.26 -5.82 -8.84
N LEU A 104 0.26 -4.62 -8.56
CA LEU A 104 -0.55 -3.46 -8.17
C LEU A 104 -1.60 -3.15 -9.23
N THR A 105 -1.17 -3.08 -10.50
CA THR A 105 -2.06 -2.83 -11.64
C THR A 105 -3.06 -3.96 -11.80
N PHE A 106 -2.60 -5.22 -11.79
CA PHE A 106 -3.46 -6.39 -11.91
C PHE A 106 -4.56 -6.38 -10.85
N PHE A 107 -4.19 -6.22 -9.57
CA PHE A 107 -5.18 -6.24 -8.49
C PHE A 107 -6.06 -5.00 -8.47
N HIS A 108 -5.57 -3.82 -8.88
CA HIS A 108 -6.43 -2.64 -9.01
C HIS A 108 -7.59 -2.88 -9.98
N HIS A 109 -7.35 -3.58 -11.09
CA HIS A 109 -8.40 -3.89 -12.07
C HIS A 109 -9.27 -5.09 -11.64
N VAL A 110 -8.69 -6.11 -11.01
CA VAL A 110 -9.42 -7.33 -10.63
C VAL A 110 -10.28 -7.14 -9.39
N MET A 111 -9.79 -6.42 -8.39
CA MET A 111 -10.43 -6.33 -7.07
C MET A 111 -11.86 -5.77 -7.07
N PRO A 112 -12.22 -4.75 -7.88
CA PRO A 112 -13.61 -4.27 -7.95
C PRO A 112 -14.59 -5.38 -8.37
N HIS A 113 -14.20 -6.24 -9.31
CA HIS A 113 -15.04 -7.35 -9.77
C HIS A 113 -15.20 -8.41 -8.68
N VAL A 114 -14.12 -8.70 -7.96
CA VAL A 114 -14.17 -9.65 -6.86
C VAL A 114 -15.00 -9.10 -5.69
N ASP A 115 -14.98 -7.79 -5.44
CA ASP A 115 -15.85 -7.14 -4.44
C ASP A 115 -17.34 -7.27 -4.79
N ILE A 116 -17.71 -7.05 -6.05
CA ILE A 116 -19.08 -7.25 -6.54
C ILE A 116 -19.51 -8.70 -6.32
N LEU A 117 -18.67 -9.66 -6.72
CA LEU A 117 -18.97 -11.07 -6.57
C LEU A 117 -19.11 -11.46 -5.09
N PHE A 118 -18.21 -10.98 -4.23
CA PHE A 118 -18.26 -11.23 -2.79
C PHE A 118 -19.56 -10.69 -2.17
N ASN A 119 -19.93 -9.45 -2.49
CA ASN A 119 -21.17 -8.84 -2.01
C ASN A 119 -22.42 -9.60 -2.47
N GLN A 120 -22.43 -10.11 -3.71
CA GLN A 120 -23.53 -10.93 -4.22
C GLN A 120 -23.64 -12.28 -3.50
N LEU A 121 -22.52 -12.91 -3.19
CA LEU A 121 -22.49 -14.21 -2.50
C LEU A 121 -22.83 -14.10 -1.03
N GLN A 122 -22.51 -12.98 -0.37
CA GLN A 122 -22.83 -12.75 1.04
C GLN A 122 -24.31 -12.37 1.28
N GLN A 123 -25.02 -11.94 0.23
CA GLN A 123 -26.48 -11.65 0.29
C GLN A 123 -27.36 -12.90 0.13
N ARG A 124 -26.75 -14.08 -0.03
CA ARG A 124 -27.43 -15.38 -0.04
C ARG A 124 -27.22 -16.09 1.29
#